data_AF-A0A7R9AV39-F1
#
_entry.id   AF-A0A7R9AV39-F1
#
_cell.length_a   1.000
_cell.length_b   1.000
_cell.length_c   1.000
_cell.angle_alpha   90.00
_cell.angle_beta   90.00
_cell.angle_gamma   90.00
#
_symmetry.space_group_name_H-M   'P 1'
#
loop_
_entity.id
_entity.type
_entity.pdbx_description
1 polymer ?
#
loop_
_entity_poly.entity_id
_entity_poly.type
_entity_poly.pdbx_seq_one_letter_code
_entity_poly.pdbx_strand_id
1 'polypeptide(L)'
;MQERTKKVYSAFSRKTPQEVFNILTELQVEYLVLEEAWCFRGTRGGCSLLEIWDVEDPKNAHNQPVCPILFLKNSPLFQRVFANDIYVVLRLHRQYVEIRTVKEYKL
;
A
#
# COMPACT_ATOMS: atom_id res chain seq x y z
N MET A 1 3.30 -3.43 -17.61
CA MET A 1 2.18 -3.84 -16.73
C MET A 1 0.92 -3.07 -17.12
N GLN A 2 -0.28 -3.62 -16.93
CA GLN A 2 -1.53 -2.85 -17.09
C GLN A 2 -1.65 -1.82 -15.95
N GLU A 3 -2.11 -0.60 -16.24
CA GLU A 3 -2.16 0.53 -15.29
C GLU A 3 -2.83 0.20 -13.95
N ARG A 4 -4.00 -0.45 -13.99
CA ARG A 4 -4.73 -0.83 -12.77
C ARG A 4 -3.97 -1.87 -11.94
N THR A 5 -3.35 -2.85 -12.61
CA THR A 5 -2.52 -3.87 -11.97
C THR A 5 -1.30 -3.22 -11.31
N LYS A 6 -0.64 -2.27 -11.98
CA LYS A 6 0.50 -1.52 -11.44
C LYS A 6 0.13 -0.80 -10.14
N LYS A 7 -1.06 -0.22 -10.04
CA LYS A 7 -1.54 0.43 -8.80
C LYS A 7 -1.68 -0.55 -7.62
N VAL A 8 -2.21 -1.76 -7.84
CA VAL A 8 -2.33 -2.79 -6.77
C VAL A 8 -0.96 -3.25 -6.28
N TYR A 9 -0.02 -3.50 -7.21
CA TYR A 9 1.33 -3.94 -6.88
C TYR A 9 2.23 -2.83 -6.29
N SER A 10 1.72 -1.60 -6.11
CA SER A 10 2.47 -0.52 -5.46
C SER A 10 2.91 -0.85 -4.03
N ALA A 11 2.21 -1.77 -3.35
CA ALA A 11 2.59 -2.30 -2.03
C ALA A 11 3.91 -3.11 -2.04
N PHE A 12 4.44 -3.48 -3.20
CA PHE A 12 5.71 -4.18 -3.35
C PHE A 12 6.81 -3.28 -3.94
N SER A 13 6.56 -1.97 -4.02
CA SER A 13 7.52 -0.98 -4.47
C SER A 13 8.32 -0.38 -3.31
N ARG A 14 9.08 0.68 -3.60
CA ARG A 14 9.76 1.53 -2.61
C ARG A 14 9.02 2.85 -2.33
N LYS A 15 7.76 2.98 -2.76
CA LYS A 15 6.90 4.11 -2.37
C LYS A 15 6.75 4.16 -0.86
N THR A 16 6.51 5.35 -0.31
CA THR A 16 6.19 5.48 1.12
C THR A 16 4.86 4.81 1.47
N PRO A 17 4.62 4.42 2.74
CA PRO A 17 3.32 3.92 3.18
C PRO A 17 2.15 4.84 2.84
N GLN A 18 2.36 6.16 2.89
CA GLN A 18 1.35 7.16 2.54
C GLN A 18 0.99 7.14 1.05
N GLU A 19 1.99 7.04 0.17
CA GLU A 19 1.75 6.95 -1.28
C GLU A 19 0.98 5.67 -1.63
N VAL A 20 1.36 4.53 -1.06
CA VAL A 20 0.64 3.26 -1.25
C VAL A 20 -0.80 3.37 -0.73
N PHE A 21 -0.99 3.95 0.46
CA PHE A 21 -2.32 4.17 1.02
C PHE A 21 -3.21 5.00 0.09
N ASN A 22 -2.68 6.11 -0.46
CA ASN A 22 -3.42 6.97 -1.37
C ASN A 22 -3.82 6.23 -2.65
N ILE A 23 -2.89 5.48 -3.26
CA ILE A 23 -3.13 4.69 -4.48
C ILE A 23 -4.21 3.62 -4.25
N LEU A 24 -4.10 2.87 -3.16
CA LEU A 24 -5.05 1.80 -2.84
C LEU A 24 -6.42 2.37 -2.44
N THR A 25 -6.46 3.52 -1.78
CA THR A 25 -7.71 4.23 -1.44
C THR A 25 -8.41 4.75 -2.70
N GLU A 26 -7.67 5.30 -3.66
CA GLU A 26 -8.21 5.72 -4.97
C GLU A 26 -8.84 4.54 -5.73
N LEU A 27 -8.24 3.35 -5.60
CA LEU A 27 -8.77 2.10 -6.14
C LEU A 27 -9.94 1.51 -5.33
N GLN A 28 -10.36 2.18 -4.25
CA GLN A 28 -11.38 1.69 -3.33
C GLN A 28 -11.06 0.32 -2.71
N VAL A 29 -9.78 0.01 -2.51
CA VAL A 29 -9.37 -1.16 -1.74
C VAL A 29 -9.79 -0.99 -0.28
N GLU A 30 -10.28 -2.06 0.34
CA GLU A 30 -10.58 -2.09 1.78
C GLU A 30 -9.54 -2.88 2.55
N TYR A 31 -9.04 -3.98 1.97
CA TYR A 31 -8.05 -4.85 2.58
C TYR A 31 -6.84 -5.05 1.65
N LEU A 32 -5.65 -4.95 2.24
CA LEU A 32 -4.38 -5.32 1.63
C LEU A 32 -3.90 -6.61 2.30
N VAL A 33 -3.64 -7.64 1.49
CA VAL A 33 -3.09 -8.92 1.94
C VAL A 33 -1.62 -8.98 1.52
N LEU A 34 -0.74 -9.18 2.50
CA LEU A 34 0.70 -9.31 2.30
C LEU A 34 1.13 -10.73 2.66
N GLU A 35 1.97 -11.33 1.82
CA GLU A 35 2.57 -12.64 2.05
C GLU A 35 4.06 -12.47 2.35
N GLU A 36 4.56 -13.22 3.34
CA GLU A 36 5.97 -13.22 3.79
C GLU A 36 6.93 -13.41 2.61
N ALA A 37 6.65 -14.41 1.77
CA ALA A 37 7.48 -14.74 0.63
C ALA A 37 7.62 -13.57 -0.35
N TRP A 38 6.57 -12.78 -0.57
CA TRP A 38 6.61 -11.63 -1.48
C TRP A 38 7.28 -10.40 -0.88
N CYS A 39 7.27 -10.25 0.45
CA CYS A 39 7.97 -9.15 1.11
C CYS A 39 9.47 -9.42 1.29
N PHE A 40 9.87 -10.68 1.56
CA PHE A 40 11.24 -10.99 1.99
C PHE A 40 12.04 -11.88 1.04
N ARG A 41 11.40 -12.73 0.22
CA ARG A 41 12.18 -13.53 -0.73
C ARG A 41 12.61 -12.66 -1.89
N GLY A 42 13.90 -12.35 -1.92
CA GLY A 42 14.55 -11.85 -3.13
C GLY A 42 14.47 -12.91 -4.22
N THR A 43 14.07 -12.52 -5.43
CA THR A 43 14.40 -13.32 -6.62
C THR A 43 15.90 -13.18 -6.87
N ARG A 44 16.49 -14.15 -7.57
CA ARG A 44 17.85 -13.97 -8.12
C ARG A 44 17.90 -12.66 -8.91
N GLY A 45 18.99 -11.90 -8.76
CA GLY A 45 19.07 -10.51 -9.21
C GLY A 45 18.66 -10.30 -10.67
N GLY A 46 17.99 -9.18 -10.94
CA GLY A 46 17.54 -8.73 -12.26
C GLY A 46 16.12 -9.16 -12.66
N CYS A 47 15.35 -9.80 -11.79
CA CYS A 47 13.99 -10.28 -12.08
C CYS A 47 12.99 -10.07 -10.93
N SER A 48 13.35 -9.30 -9.90
CA SER A 48 12.44 -9.04 -8.80
C SER A 48 11.39 -8.01 -9.19
N LEU A 49 10.20 -8.15 -8.61
CA LEU A 49 9.17 -7.12 -8.72
C LEU A 49 9.68 -5.76 -8.22
N LEU A 50 10.56 -5.76 -7.21
CA LEU A 50 11.17 -4.55 -6.68
C LEU A 50 12.11 -3.86 -7.69
N GLU A 51 12.96 -4.60 -8.38
CA GLU A 51 13.84 -4.06 -9.44
C GLU A 51 13.04 -3.49 -10.62
N ILE A 52 11.93 -4.13 -10.97
CA ILE A 52 11.00 -3.58 -11.99
C ILE A 52 10.47 -2.22 -11.52
N TRP A 53 10.10 -2.08 -10.25
CA TRP A 53 9.67 -0.80 -9.68
C TRP A 53 10.79 0.24 -9.62
N ASP A 54 12.04 -0.16 -9.39
CA ASP A 54 13.19 0.75 -9.37
C ASP A 54 13.44 1.40 -10.74
N VAL A 55 13.13 0.69 -11.84
CA VAL A 55 13.16 1.23 -13.21
C VAL A 55 11.92 2.08 -13.51
N GLU A 56 10.73 1.63 -13.09
CA GLU A 56 9.45 2.28 -13.40
C GLU A 56 9.16 3.54 -12.54
N ASP A 57 9.78 3.64 -11.37
CA ASP A 57 9.64 4.74 -10.41
C ASP A 57 11.00 5.14 -9.81
N PRO A 58 11.90 5.71 -10.63
CA PRO A 58 13.26 6.04 -10.22
C PRO A 58 13.32 7.04 -9.06
N LYS A 59 12.25 7.84 -8.87
CA LYS A 59 12.13 8.78 -7.75
C LYS A 59 12.17 8.07 -6.40
N ASN A 60 11.61 6.86 -6.31
CA ASN A 60 11.53 6.08 -5.08
C ASN A 60 12.58 4.96 -5.00
N ALA A 61 13.41 4.76 -6.04
CA ALA A 61 14.36 3.65 -6.14
C ALA A 61 15.35 3.53 -4.96
N HIS A 62 15.60 4.63 -4.24
CA HIS A 62 16.53 4.66 -3.10
C HIS A 62 15.84 4.52 -1.73
N ASN A 63 14.51 4.44 -1.68
CA ASN A 63 13.77 4.29 -0.44
C ASN A 63 13.79 2.83 0.06
N GLN A 64 13.38 2.63 1.32
CA GLN A 64 13.16 1.28 1.84
C GLN A 64 11.92 0.63 1.17
N PRO A 65 11.97 -0.69 0.89
CA PRO A 65 10.80 -1.40 0.35
C PRO A 65 9.62 -1.33 1.34
N VAL A 66 8.42 -1.08 0.82
CA VAL A 66 7.23 -0.83 1.66
C VAL A 66 6.60 -2.11 2.20
N CYS A 67 6.67 -3.22 1.46
CA CYS A 67 6.10 -4.51 1.88
C CYS A 67 6.66 -4.99 3.23
N PRO A 68 8.00 -5.09 3.44
CA PRO A 68 8.56 -5.45 4.75
C PRO A 68 8.14 -4.51 5.88
N ILE A 69 8.04 -3.21 5.60
CA ILE A 69 7.65 -2.20 6.60
C ILE A 69 6.23 -2.47 7.08
N LEU A 70 5.29 -2.65 6.15
CA LEU A 70 3.88 -2.91 6.46
C LEU A 70 3.65 -4.32 7.05
N PHE A 71 4.48 -5.29 6.66
CA PHE A 71 4.43 -6.64 7.21
C PHE A 71 4.88 -6.67 8.67
N LEU A 72 5.95 -5.96 9.03
CA LEU A 72 6.51 -6.01 10.39
C LEU A 72 5.89 -4.97 11.34
N LYS A 73 5.71 -3.73 10.87
CA LYS A 73 5.35 -2.59 11.71
C LYS A 73 3.87 -2.25 11.62
N ASN A 74 3.31 -1.80 12.74
CA ASN A 74 1.98 -1.18 12.74
C ASN A 74 2.05 0.19 12.05
N SER A 75 0.97 0.58 11.37
CA SER A 75 0.85 1.86 10.69
C SER A 75 -0.51 2.50 11.03
N PRO A 76 -0.60 3.81 11.25
CA PRO A 76 -1.88 4.48 11.50
C PRO A 76 -2.81 4.44 10.26
N LEU A 77 -2.25 4.27 9.06
CA LEU A 77 -2.99 4.19 7.80
C LEU A 77 -3.55 2.79 7.53
N PHE A 78 -2.90 1.77 8.09
CA PHE A 78 -3.17 0.36 7.83
C PHE A 78 -3.41 -0.36 9.16
N GLN A 79 -4.68 -0.61 9.46
CA GLN A 79 -5.07 -1.36 10.63
C GLN A 79 -4.83 -2.86 10.39
N ARG A 80 -3.96 -3.47 11.18
CA ARG A 80 -3.77 -4.93 11.15
C ARG A 80 -5.01 -5.63 11.71
N VAL A 81 -5.63 -6.48 10.89
CA VAL A 81 -6.85 -7.22 11.27
C VAL A 81 -6.62 -8.73 11.35
N PHE A 82 -5.55 -9.24 10.73
CA PHE A 82 -5.13 -10.64 10.83
C PHE A 82 -3.62 -10.72 10.62
N ALA A 83 -2.97 -11.68 11.29
CA ALA A 83 -1.58 -12.04 11.03
C ALA A 83 -1.33 -13.51 11.40
N ASN A 84 -0.51 -14.18 10.60
CA ASN A 84 0.18 -15.43 10.93
C ASN A 84 1.58 -15.41 10.30
N ASP A 85 2.32 -16.51 10.38
CA ASP A 85 3.70 -16.59 9.88
C ASP A 85 3.83 -16.42 8.35
N ILE A 86 2.72 -16.54 7.61
CA ILE A 86 2.69 -16.48 6.15
C ILE A 86 2.04 -15.18 5.66
N TYR A 87 1.00 -14.70 6.32
CA TYR A 87 0.12 -13.63 5.85
C TYR A 87 -0.09 -12.55 6.90
N VAL A 88 -0.13 -11.30 6.44
CA VAL A 88 -0.62 -10.15 7.19
C VAL A 88 -1.74 -9.50 6.40
N VAL A 89 -2.91 -9.33 7.03
CA VAL A 89 -4.06 -8.62 6.43
C VAL A 89 -4.23 -7.28 7.11
N LEU A 90 -4.22 -6.23 6.28
CA LEU A 90 -4.31 -4.84 6.68
C LEU A 90 -5.59 -4.23 6.13
N ARG A 91 -6.44 -3.69 6.99
CA ARG A 91 -7.57 -2.87 6.59
C ARG A 91 -7.11 -1.42 6.41
N LEU A 92 -7.51 -0.79 5.31
CA LEU A 92 -7.22 0.63 5.08
C LEU A 92 -8.18 1.48 5.93
N HIS A 93 -7.62 2.37 6.76
CA HIS A 93 -8.43 3.25 7.59
C HIS A 93 -8.98 4.41 6.74
N ARG A 94 -10.19 4.24 6.20
CA ARG A 94 -10.90 5.35 5.54
C ARG A 94 -11.41 6.32 6.61
N GLN A 95 -10.75 7.45 6.76
CA GLN A 95 -11.38 8.60 7.41
C GLN A 95 -12.47 9.12 6.47
N TYR A 96 -13.70 8.70 6.69
CA TYR A 96 -14.84 9.37 6.09
C TYR A 96 -14.90 10.77 6.67
N VAL A 97 -14.72 11.81 5.84
CA VAL A 97 -15.06 13.17 6.23
C VAL A 97 -16.57 13.31 6.03
N GLU A 98 -17.35 13.34 7.11
CA GLU A 98 -18.74 13.79 7.03
C GLU A 98 -18.73 15.27 6.66
N ILE A 99 -19.05 15.59 5.40
CA ILE A 99 -19.30 16.97 4.99
C ILE A 99 -20.65 17.37 5.59
N ARG A 100 -20.64 17.98 6.78
CA ARG A 100 -21.83 18.59 7.37
C ARG A 100 -22.21 19.81 6.52
N THR A 101 -23.16 19.65 5.61
CA THR A 101 -23.73 20.78 4.87
C THR A 101 -24.47 21.68 5.86
N VAL A 102 -23.98 22.90 6.08
CA VAL A 102 -24.71 23.92 6.83
C VAL A 102 -25.93 24.32 5.98
N LYS A 103 -27.12 23.93 6.42
CA LYS A 103 -28.36 24.42 5.81
C LYS A 103 -28.61 25.83 6.35
N GLU A 104 -28.21 26.85 5.59
CA GLU A 104 -28.70 28.22 5.81
C GLU A 104 -30.17 28.28 5.39
N TYR A 105 -31.06 28.35 6.37
CA TYR A 105 -32.44 28.78 6.14
C TYR A 105 -32.46 30.31 6.28
N LYS A 106 -32.66 31.02 5.17
CA LYS A 106 -33.00 32.43 5.19
C LYS A 106 -34.45 32.56 5.68
N LEU A 107 -34.64 33.27 6.80
CA LEU A 107 -35.94 33.78 7.25
C LEU A 107 -36.46 34.84 6.29
#